data_AF-A0AAU5G1S3-F1
#
_entry.id   AF-A0AAU5G1S3-F1
#
_cell.length_a   1.000
_cell.length_b   1.000
_cell.length_c   1.000
_cell.angle_alpha   90.00
_cell.angle_beta   90.00
_cell.angle_gamma   90.00
#
_symmetry.space_group_name_H-M   'P 1'
#
loop_
_entity.id
_entity.type
_entity.pdbx_description
1 polymer ?
#
loop_
_entity_poly.entity_id
_entity_poly.type
_entity_poly.pdbx_seq_one_letter_code
_entity_poly.pdbx_strand_id
1 'polypeptide(L)'
;MTTAAHHDPYILPMPTPDTPVVLPHRVLPMHAHINGRYAEWTWPLAALTENPSSNKASIRWRKCPAAFRDELRLAAWTMINGELRPTFLAERATRLRARVSLSDLTEAVRQWMYLAAWLEERGLTSLAQCTTAVWDTYDQHLLAAGSSRKRVLEILGALTRLWAFDQLSARPVGIARPPWDKLGADDYLPADSSAGGGENASEPIAEETMGPLLVWALRMVDDLANDILAGFAETRRLAEVGRTIPSTPAGQAALDAYLDPLVAARAPLPAVRLKGHDGYGFARYYVGGLTGASRHQVALYVERHGLVPAAAERPGPCPLPTPITGRIAGRPWREALDFAETPGLIRLLVTACFIVIAYLTGMRPGENGAELHLMQHSAGFK
;
A
#
# COMPACT_ATOMS: atom_id res chain seq x y z
N MET A 1 5.56 -41.99 33.44
CA MET A 1 4.82 -40.75 33.09
C MET A 1 5.52 -40.14 31.89
N THR A 2 4.97 -40.36 30.71
CA THR A 2 5.52 -39.86 29.45
C THR A 2 5.21 -38.37 29.38
N THR A 3 6.22 -37.52 29.54
CA THR A 3 6.12 -36.08 29.34
C THR A 3 5.69 -35.84 27.89
N ALA A 4 4.43 -35.42 27.70
CA ALA A 4 3.97 -34.98 26.40
C ALA A 4 4.88 -33.84 25.94
N ALA A 5 5.59 -34.04 24.83
CA ALA A 5 6.39 -33.00 24.20
C ALA A 5 5.46 -31.81 23.95
N HIS A 6 5.71 -30.67 24.61
CA HIS A 6 5.03 -29.43 24.33
C HIS A 6 5.23 -29.12 22.84
N HIS A 7 4.17 -29.30 22.03
CA HIS A 7 4.19 -28.93 20.63
C HIS A 7 4.23 -27.41 20.56
N ASP A 8 5.38 -26.87 20.22
CA ASP A 8 5.59 -25.44 20.10
C ASP A 8 5.03 -24.95 18.76
N PRO A 9 3.95 -24.15 18.74
CA PRO A 9 3.27 -23.77 17.51
C PRO A 9 4.12 -22.87 16.59
N TYR A 10 5.22 -22.31 17.10
CA TYR A 10 6.13 -21.47 16.34
C TYR A 10 7.24 -22.25 15.63
N ILE A 11 7.44 -23.53 15.97
CA ILE A 11 8.42 -24.39 15.32
C ILE A 11 7.73 -25.10 14.15
N LEU A 12 8.15 -24.77 12.93
CA LEU A 12 7.63 -25.43 11.75
C LEU A 12 8.22 -26.83 11.59
N PRO A 13 7.51 -27.79 11.00
CA PRO A 13 8.04 -29.12 10.70
C PRO A 13 9.16 -29.06 9.65
N MET A 14 10.02 -30.08 9.61
CA MET A 14 11.07 -30.21 8.58
C MET A 14 10.46 -30.20 7.17
N PRO A 15 10.90 -29.31 6.26
CA PRO A 15 10.48 -29.36 4.87
C PRO A 15 11.11 -30.57 4.18
N THR A 16 10.30 -31.27 3.39
CA THR A 16 10.76 -32.27 2.41
C THR A 16 11.19 -31.57 1.10
N PRO A 17 11.94 -32.23 0.20
CA PRO A 17 12.31 -31.67 -1.10
C PRO A 17 11.12 -31.09 -1.91
N ASP A 18 9.96 -31.74 -1.81
CA ASP A 18 8.73 -31.36 -2.50
C ASP A 18 7.82 -30.41 -1.71
N THR A 19 8.23 -29.99 -0.51
CA THR A 19 7.48 -29.00 0.27
C THR A 19 7.43 -27.68 -0.49
N PRO A 20 6.27 -27.00 -0.60
CA PRO A 20 6.21 -25.71 -1.28
C PRO A 20 7.04 -24.66 -0.53
N VAL A 21 7.62 -23.72 -1.29
CA VAL A 21 8.40 -22.60 -0.70
C VAL A 21 7.50 -21.76 0.21
N VAL A 22 6.30 -21.43 -0.26
CA VAL A 22 5.26 -20.75 0.52
C VAL A 22 4.16 -21.76 0.86
N LEU A 23 3.91 -21.98 2.14
CA LEU A 23 2.89 -22.92 2.62
C LEU A 23 1.47 -22.42 2.32
N PRO A 24 0.47 -23.31 2.17
CA PRO A 24 -0.89 -22.94 1.75
C PRO A 24 -1.54 -21.81 2.56
N HIS A 25 -1.26 -21.70 3.86
CA HIS A 25 -1.81 -20.64 4.73
C HIS A 25 -1.20 -19.25 4.47
N ARG A 26 -0.14 -19.16 3.66
CA ARG A 26 0.58 -17.93 3.31
C ARG A 26 0.45 -17.56 1.83
N VAL A 27 -0.04 -18.48 1.00
CA VAL A 27 -0.18 -18.27 -0.44
C VAL A 27 -1.34 -17.32 -0.72
N LEU A 28 -1.07 -16.29 -1.52
CA LEU A 28 -2.08 -15.40 -2.06
C LEU A 28 -2.55 -15.89 -3.45
N PRO A 29 -3.87 -15.94 -3.72
CA PRO A 29 -4.45 -16.58 -4.90
C PRO A 29 -3.86 -16.14 -6.25
N MET A 30 -3.59 -14.84 -6.44
CA MET A 30 -3.27 -14.28 -7.75
C MET A 30 -2.00 -14.88 -8.40
N HIS A 31 -1.04 -15.29 -7.59
CA HIS A 31 0.27 -15.79 -8.03
C HIS A 31 0.61 -17.16 -7.44
N ALA A 32 -0.39 -17.87 -6.91
CA ALA A 32 -0.23 -19.20 -6.32
C ALA A 32 0.45 -20.20 -7.26
N HIS A 33 0.17 -20.11 -8.56
CA HIS A 33 0.73 -20.97 -9.61
C HIS A 33 2.25 -20.79 -9.85
N ILE A 34 2.86 -19.72 -9.32
CA ILE A 34 4.30 -19.41 -9.46
C ILE A 34 5.11 -20.00 -8.28
N ASN A 35 4.44 -20.59 -7.27
CA ASN A 35 5.11 -21.12 -6.09
C ASN A 35 6.01 -22.31 -6.43
N GLY A 36 7.26 -22.27 -5.98
CA GLY A 36 8.26 -23.32 -6.21
C GLY A 36 8.28 -24.41 -5.14
N ARG A 37 9.24 -25.32 -5.25
CA ARG A 37 9.53 -26.39 -4.28
C ARG A 37 10.78 -26.08 -3.46
N TYR A 38 10.83 -26.60 -2.24
CA TYR A 38 11.93 -26.37 -1.30
C TYR A 38 13.27 -26.74 -1.90
N ALA A 39 13.38 -27.86 -2.63
CA ALA A 39 14.61 -28.33 -3.27
C ALA A 39 15.09 -27.49 -4.47
N GLU A 40 14.26 -26.61 -5.04
CA GLU A 40 14.64 -25.81 -6.21
C GLU A 40 15.72 -24.76 -5.91
N TRP A 41 16.57 -24.49 -6.91
CA TRP A 41 17.66 -23.51 -6.83
C TRP A 41 17.20 -22.06 -6.78
N THR A 42 15.98 -21.80 -7.22
CA THR A 42 15.36 -20.48 -7.19
C THR A 42 14.03 -20.61 -6.48
N TRP A 43 13.79 -19.76 -5.49
CA TRP A 43 12.53 -19.71 -4.75
C TRP A 43 11.76 -18.46 -5.17
N PRO A 44 10.72 -18.60 -6.01
CA PRO A 44 9.84 -17.49 -6.34
C PRO A 44 9.03 -17.08 -5.13
N LEU A 45 8.97 -15.77 -4.85
CA LEU A 45 8.20 -15.22 -3.74
C LEU A 45 6.91 -14.53 -4.21
N ALA A 46 6.56 -14.65 -5.49
CA ALA A 46 5.36 -14.05 -6.07
C ALA A 46 4.08 -14.49 -5.34
N ALA A 47 4.05 -15.69 -4.77
CA ALA A 47 2.93 -16.21 -3.98
C ALA A 47 2.67 -15.43 -2.67
N LEU A 48 3.54 -14.49 -2.28
CA LEU A 48 3.38 -13.61 -1.11
C LEU A 48 2.82 -12.22 -1.46
N THR A 49 2.49 -11.94 -2.73
CA THR A 49 1.99 -10.62 -3.18
C THR A 49 0.80 -10.74 -4.14
N GLU A 50 -0.20 -9.89 -3.95
CA GLU A 50 -1.31 -9.68 -4.92
C GLU A 50 -1.15 -8.40 -5.71
N ASN A 51 0.00 -7.73 -5.64
CA ASN A 51 0.25 -6.54 -6.43
C ASN A 51 0.78 -6.95 -7.83
N PRO A 52 -0.01 -6.79 -8.92
CA PRO A 52 0.38 -7.23 -10.25
C PRO A 52 1.55 -6.41 -10.84
N SER A 53 1.78 -5.22 -10.30
CA SER A 53 2.88 -4.34 -10.68
C SER A 53 4.12 -4.50 -9.80
N SER A 54 4.04 -5.29 -8.72
CA SER A 54 5.20 -5.55 -7.86
C SER A 54 6.20 -6.48 -8.54
N ASN A 55 7.48 -6.19 -8.37
CA ASN A 55 8.53 -7.04 -8.92
C ASN A 55 8.44 -8.44 -8.26
N LYS A 56 8.37 -9.48 -9.09
CA LYS A 56 8.26 -10.88 -8.66
C LYS A 56 9.62 -11.35 -8.13
N ALA A 57 9.95 -10.94 -6.92
CA ALA A 57 11.23 -11.26 -6.31
C ALA A 57 11.42 -12.78 -6.14
N SER A 58 12.68 -13.21 -6.24
CA SER A 58 13.06 -14.60 -6.04
C SER A 58 14.39 -14.69 -5.30
N ILE A 59 14.50 -15.65 -4.38
CA ILE A 59 15.78 -15.99 -3.74
C ILE A 59 16.53 -16.97 -4.64
N ARG A 60 17.80 -16.69 -4.94
CA ARG A 60 18.63 -17.52 -5.83
C ARG A 60 19.76 -18.16 -5.03
N TRP A 61 19.61 -19.44 -4.70
CA TRP A 61 20.56 -20.20 -3.87
C TRP A 61 21.90 -20.52 -4.53
N ARG A 62 21.99 -20.34 -5.86
CA ARG A 62 23.26 -20.48 -6.59
C ARG A 62 24.34 -19.50 -6.14
N LYS A 63 23.93 -18.37 -5.54
CA LYS A 63 24.84 -17.36 -4.96
C LYS A 63 25.28 -17.69 -3.53
N CYS A 64 24.67 -18.69 -2.91
CA CYS A 64 25.01 -19.08 -1.55
C CYS A 64 26.17 -20.08 -1.56
N PRO A 65 27.21 -19.85 -0.74
CA PRO A 65 28.25 -20.83 -0.41
C PRO A 65 27.67 -22.22 -0.14
N ALA A 66 28.35 -23.26 -0.63
CA ALA A 66 27.82 -24.61 -0.57
C ALA A 66 27.67 -25.12 0.86
N ALA A 67 28.62 -24.79 1.74
CA ALA A 67 28.64 -25.22 3.14
C ALA A 67 27.45 -24.70 3.95
N PHE A 68 26.99 -23.48 3.67
CA PHE A 68 25.93 -22.80 4.44
C PHE A 68 24.54 -22.92 3.80
N ARG A 69 24.44 -23.49 2.59
CA ARG A 69 23.22 -23.41 1.78
C ARG A 69 22.02 -24.06 2.45
N ASP A 70 22.18 -25.25 3.00
CA ASP A 70 21.06 -25.98 3.59
C ASP A 70 20.61 -25.35 4.92
N GLU A 71 21.57 -24.85 5.71
CA GLU A 71 21.31 -24.12 6.95
C GLU A 71 20.53 -22.82 6.67
N LEU A 72 20.97 -22.03 5.70
CA LEU A 72 20.30 -20.79 5.31
C LEU A 72 18.96 -21.02 4.62
N ARG A 73 18.81 -22.09 3.84
CA ARG A 73 17.51 -22.47 3.25
C ARG A 73 16.50 -22.76 4.35
N LEU A 74 16.89 -23.55 5.34
CA LEU A 74 15.99 -23.90 6.43
C LEU A 74 15.58 -22.65 7.20
N ALA A 75 16.53 -21.78 7.59
CA ALA A 75 16.24 -20.52 8.26
C ALA A 75 15.34 -19.60 7.42
N ALA A 76 15.60 -19.48 6.11
CA ALA A 76 14.79 -18.66 5.21
C ALA A 76 13.37 -19.20 5.02
N TRP A 77 13.23 -20.53 4.90
CA TRP A 77 11.92 -21.17 4.78
C TRP A 77 11.11 -21.00 6.07
N THR A 78 11.75 -21.11 7.24
CA THR A 78 11.14 -20.80 8.53
C THR A 78 10.68 -19.34 8.60
N MET A 79 11.49 -18.39 8.12
CA MET A 79 11.12 -16.97 8.08
C MET A 79 9.95 -16.67 7.12
N ILE A 80 9.87 -17.35 5.98
CA ILE A 80 8.78 -17.16 4.99
C ILE A 80 7.42 -17.59 5.58
N ASN A 81 7.43 -18.73 6.27
CA ASN A 81 6.21 -19.45 6.64
C ASN A 81 5.80 -19.30 8.10
N GLY A 82 6.74 -18.97 8.97
CA GLY A 82 6.56 -18.82 10.41
C GLY A 82 6.43 -17.36 10.82
N GLU A 83 6.46 -17.15 12.12
CA GLU A 83 6.42 -15.84 12.76
C GLU A 83 7.25 -15.86 14.04
N LEU A 84 7.80 -14.70 14.41
CA LEU A 84 8.55 -14.55 15.66
C LEU A 84 7.60 -14.62 16.87
N ARG A 85 8.08 -15.22 17.96
CA ARG A 85 7.31 -15.32 19.21
C ARG A 85 6.92 -13.94 19.74
N PRO A 86 5.70 -13.74 20.26
CA PRO A 86 5.30 -12.48 20.90
C PRO A 86 6.23 -12.05 22.04
N THR A 87 6.74 -13.00 22.83
CA THR A 87 7.72 -12.73 23.91
C THR A 87 9.02 -12.13 23.37
N PHE A 88 9.49 -12.62 22.24
CA PHE A 88 10.68 -12.11 21.55
C PHE A 88 10.50 -10.67 21.07
N LEU A 89 9.29 -10.34 20.61
CA LEU A 89 8.91 -9.01 20.13
C LEU A 89 8.68 -8.01 21.27
N ALA A 90 8.08 -8.46 22.38
CA ALA A 90 7.79 -7.63 23.54
C ALA A 90 9.06 -7.03 24.16
N GLU A 91 10.15 -7.81 24.19
CA GLU A 91 11.47 -7.32 24.62
C GLU A 91 12.09 -6.28 23.66
N ARG A 92 11.58 -6.17 22.42
CA ARG A 92 12.22 -5.45 21.29
C ARG A 92 11.27 -4.48 20.60
N ALA A 93 10.30 -3.95 21.36
CA ALA A 93 9.00 -3.36 21.02
C ALA A 93 8.88 -2.38 19.82
N THR A 94 9.96 -2.05 19.11
CA THR A 94 9.96 -1.10 17.98
C THR A 94 10.80 -1.50 16.77
N ARG A 95 11.62 -2.57 16.82
CA ARG A 95 12.60 -2.86 15.75
C ARG A 95 12.33 -4.10 14.90
N LEU A 96 11.61 -5.07 15.44
CA LEU A 96 11.32 -6.33 14.75
C LEU A 96 9.80 -6.53 14.66
N ARG A 97 9.33 -6.88 13.46
CA ARG A 97 7.95 -7.26 13.19
C ARG A 97 7.79 -8.77 13.31
N ALA A 98 6.63 -9.22 13.80
CA ALA A 98 6.27 -10.64 13.89
C ALA A 98 6.45 -11.38 12.56
N ARG A 99 6.06 -10.70 11.47
CA ARG A 99 6.24 -11.16 10.09
C ARG A 99 7.00 -10.13 9.27
N VAL A 100 7.80 -10.61 8.34
CA VAL A 100 8.70 -9.79 7.52
C VAL A 100 7.97 -9.39 6.23
N SER A 101 8.15 -8.14 5.79
CA SER A 101 7.65 -7.70 4.48
C SER A 101 8.43 -8.41 3.36
N LEU A 102 7.90 -8.43 2.12
CA LEU A 102 8.56 -9.11 1.02
C LEU A 102 9.95 -8.51 0.70
N SER A 103 10.07 -7.17 0.74
CA SER A 103 11.35 -6.47 0.52
C SER A 103 12.35 -6.81 1.62
N ASP A 104 11.93 -6.69 2.88
CA ASP A 104 12.79 -6.95 4.03
C ASP A 104 13.25 -8.42 4.08
N LEU A 105 12.41 -9.34 3.60
CA LEU A 105 12.72 -10.76 3.52
C LEU A 105 13.83 -11.03 2.53
N THR A 106 13.71 -10.50 1.31
CA THR A 106 14.73 -10.66 0.27
C THR A 106 16.06 -10.00 0.67
N GLU A 107 15.98 -8.85 1.32
CA GLU A 107 17.16 -8.15 1.82
C GLU A 107 17.83 -8.90 2.97
N ALA A 108 17.05 -9.44 3.91
CA ALA A 108 17.59 -10.24 5.01
C ALA A 108 18.35 -11.47 4.50
N VAL A 109 17.73 -12.26 3.60
CA VAL A 109 18.39 -13.43 3.01
C VAL A 109 19.65 -13.04 2.23
N ARG A 110 19.63 -11.90 1.53
CA ARG A 110 20.83 -11.37 0.87
C ARG A 110 21.96 -11.07 1.86
N GLN A 111 21.64 -10.45 3.00
CA GLN A 111 22.63 -10.21 4.06
C GLN A 111 23.18 -11.51 4.66
N TRP A 112 22.33 -12.53 4.80
CA TRP A 112 22.79 -13.84 5.27
C TRP A 112 23.74 -14.52 4.30
N MET A 113 23.51 -14.37 2.99
CA MET A 113 24.44 -14.87 1.96
C MET A 113 25.78 -14.13 1.98
N TYR A 114 25.80 -12.81 2.28
CA TYR A 114 27.07 -12.09 2.44
C TYR A 114 27.84 -12.54 3.69
N LEU A 115 27.14 -12.74 4.82
CA LEU A 115 27.75 -13.33 5.99
C LEU A 115 28.34 -14.70 5.65
N ALA A 116 27.58 -15.58 4.99
CA ALA A 116 28.07 -16.90 4.62
C ALA A 116 29.32 -16.86 3.72
N ALA A 117 29.37 -15.93 2.76
CA ALA A 117 30.55 -15.76 1.91
C ALA A 117 31.77 -15.31 2.73
N TRP A 118 31.58 -14.36 3.63
CA TRP A 118 32.64 -13.87 4.52
C TRP A 118 33.15 -14.95 5.50
N LEU A 119 32.26 -15.84 5.95
CA LEU A 119 32.61 -16.99 6.78
C LEU A 119 33.39 -18.05 5.99
N GLU A 120 32.97 -18.33 4.75
CA GLU A 120 33.65 -19.28 3.85
C GLU A 120 35.08 -18.82 3.52
N GLU A 121 35.28 -17.51 3.28
CA GLU A 121 36.61 -16.91 3.10
C GLU A 121 37.55 -17.13 4.30
N ARG A 122 37.00 -17.36 5.49
CA ARG A 122 37.73 -17.63 6.74
C ARG A 122 37.82 -19.11 7.07
N GLY A 123 37.37 -19.98 6.17
CA GLY A 123 37.40 -21.43 6.33
C GLY A 123 36.35 -21.98 7.30
N LEU A 124 35.35 -21.19 7.69
CA LEU A 124 34.22 -21.66 8.47
C LEU A 124 33.20 -22.33 7.54
N THR A 125 32.57 -23.40 8.01
CA THR A 125 31.70 -24.26 7.20
C THR A 125 30.30 -24.47 7.78
N SER A 126 30.01 -23.92 8.95
CA SER A 126 28.67 -23.97 9.56
C SER A 126 28.37 -22.72 10.38
N LEU A 127 27.11 -22.30 10.41
CA LEU A 127 26.62 -21.20 11.25
C LEU A 127 26.82 -21.49 12.74
N ALA A 128 26.93 -22.75 13.15
CA ALA A 128 27.23 -23.14 14.54
C ALA A 128 28.58 -22.59 15.01
N GLN A 129 29.51 -22.32 14.08
CA GLN A 129 30.82 -21.77 14.37
C GLN A 129 30.82 -20.24 14.54
N CYS A 130 29.69 -19.57 14.27
CA CYS A 130 29.52 -18.15 14.54
C CYS A 130 29.35 -17.91 16.05
N THR A 131 30.47 -17.89 16.75
CA THR A 131 30.56 -17.51 18.16
C THR A 131 30.53 -16.00 18.34
N THR A 132 30.46 -15.51 19.58
CA THR A 132 30.55 -14.07 19.88
C THR A 132 31.79 -13.41 19.29
N ALA A 133 32.95 -14.08 19.31
CA ALA A 133 34.17 -13.57 18.70
C ALA A 133 34.08 -13.42 17.17
N VAL A 134 33.31 -14.30 16.51
CA VAL A 134 33.04 -14.19 15.07
C VAL A 134 32.11 -13.01 14.79
N TRP A 135 31.14 -12.74 15.67
CA TRP A 135 30.31 -11.55 15.55
C TRP A 135 31.10 -10.25 15.72
N ASP A 136 32.01 -10.18 16.71
CA ASP A 136 32.84 -8.99 16.93
C ASP A 136 33.76 -8.71 15.74
N THR A 137 34.33 -9.76 15.13
CA THR A 137 35.15 -9.62 13.92
C THR A 137 34.34 -9.28 12.67
N TYR A 138 33.11 -9.78 12.56
CA TYR A 138 32.20 -9.41 11.48
C TYR A 138 31.74 -7.95 11.60
N ASP A 139 31.46 -7.49 12.82
CA ASP A 139 31.13 -6.09 13.10
C ASP A 139 32.26 -5.14 12.69
N GLN A 140 33.50 -5.44 13.09
CA GLN A 140 34.67 -4.68 12.63
C GLN A 140 34.79 -4.65 11.11
N HIS A 141 34.46 -5.75 10.43
CA HIS A 141 34.40 -5.79 8.98
C HIS A 141 33.31 -4.88 8.39
N LEU A 142 32.12 -4.84 8.99
CA LEU A 142 31.04 -3.93 8.59
C LEU A 142 31.43 -2.45 8.77
N LEU A 143 32.07 -2.13 9.89
CA LEU A 143 32.57 -0.79 10.18
C LEU A 143 33.68 -0.37 9.19
N ALA A 144 34.61 -1.28 8.88
CA ALA A 144 35.68 -1.05 7.92
C ALA A 144 35.18 -0.86 6.48
N ALA A 145 34.02 -1.41 6.14
CA ALA A 145 33.41 -1.26 4.82
C ALA A 145 32.89 0.17 4.54
N GLY A 146 32.88 1.07 5.52
CA GLY A 146 32.48 2.47 5.34
C GLY A 146 30.99 2.66 5.04
N SER A 147 30.14 1.72 5.45
CA SER A 147 28.69 1.82 5.27
C SER A 147 28.07 2.85 6.21
N SER A 148 26.92 3.43 5.82
CA SER A 148 26.21 4.39 6.66
C SER A 148 25.65 3.76 7.94
N ARG A 149 25.48 4.56 9.00
CA ARG A 149 24.91 4.11 10.29
C ARG A 149 23.58 3.36 10.11
N LYS A 150 22.66 3.91 9.31
CA LYS A 150 21.37 3.28 8.98
C LYS A 150 21.56 1.92 8.31
N ARG A 151 22.46 1.85 7.32
CA ARG A 151 22.72 0.61 6.58
C ARG A 151 23.27 -0.48 7.48
N VAL A 152 24.20 -0.15 8.38
CA VAL A 152 24.73 -1.10 9.34
C VAL A 152 23.62 -1.57 10.28
N LEU A 153 22.77 -0.67 10.78
CA LEU A 153 21.63 -1.04 11.63
C LEU A 153 20.66 -2.02 10.95
N GLU A 154 20.36 -1.82 9.66
CA GLU A 154 19.55 -2.76 8.87
C GLU A 154 20.20 -4.15 8.76
N ILE A 155 21.52 -4.19 8.55
CA ILE A 155 22.30 -5.43 8.50
C ILE A 155 22.25 -6.14 9.86
N LEU A 156 22.51 -5.43 10.97
CA LEU A 156 22.44 -5.99 12.32
C LEU A 156 21.05 -6.57 12.60
N GLY A 157 19.98 -5.89 12.18
CA GLY A 157 18.61 -6.38 12.28
C GLY A 157 18.37 -7.65 11.46
N ALA A 158 18.90 -7.73 10.24
CA ALA A 158 18.83 -8.94 9.42
C ALA A 158 19.56 -10.13 10.08
N LEU A 159 20.73 -9.91 10.69
CA LEU A 159 21.49 -10.95 11.39
C LEU A 159 20.80 -11.42 12.68
N THR A 160 20.18 -10.49 13.42
CA THR A 160 19.33 -10.86 14.56
C THR A 160 18.16 -11.74 14.12
N ARG A 161 17.57 -11.49 12.94
CA ARG A 161 16.54 -12.36 12.37
C ARG A 161 17.07 -13.75 12.02
N LEU A 162 18.30 -13.87 11.50
CA LEU A 162 18.91 -15.18 11.23
C LEU A 162 18.97 -16.01 12.50
N TRP A 163 19.50 -15.44 13.58
CA TRP A 163 19.53 -16.11 14.88
C TRP A 163 18.13 -16.46 15.39
N ALA A 164 17.19 -15.52 15.33
CA ALA A 164 15.84 -15.76 15.83
C ALA A 164 15.11 -16.89 15.07
N PHE A 165 15.25 -16.95 13.73
CA PHE A 165 14.63 -17.99 12.91
C PHE A 165 15.39 -19.32 12.90
N ASP A 166 16.70 -19.33 13.20
CA ASP A 166 17.44 -20.56 13.48
C ASP A 166 16.82 -21.29 14.68
N GLN A 167 16.51 -20.56 15.77
CA GLN A 167 15.88 -21.11 16.98
C GLN A 167 14.45 -21.63 16.76
N LEU A 168 13.77 -21.16 15.72
CA LEU A 168 12.42 -21.59 15.34
C LEU A 168 12.42 -22.63 14.22
N SER A 169 13.59 -22.97 13.70
CA SER A 169 13.71 -24.00 12.67
C SER A 169 13.52 -25.39 13.27
N ALA A 170 13.11 -26.33 12.44
CA ALA A 170 12.96 -27.73 12.83
C ALA A 170 14.29 -28.40 13.25
N ARG A 171 15.43 -27.84 12.81
CA ARG A 171 16.76 -28.30 13.15
C ARG A 171 17.68 -27.08 13.33
N PRO A 172 17.62 -26.41 14.50
CA PRO A 172 18.48 -25.27 14.79
C PRO A 172 19.94 -25.69 14.68
N VAL A 173 20.71 -24.89 13.96
CA VAL A 173 22.16 -25.09 13.81
C VAL A 173 22.87 -24.64 15.08
N GLY A 174 22.29 -23.68 15.81
CA GLY A 174 22.83 -23.17 17.06
C GLY A 174 23.74 -21.97 16.87
N ILE A 175 23.39 -21.09 15.92
CA ILE A 175 24.13 -19.82 15.74
C ILE A 175 24.10 -19.02 17.05
N ALA A 176 25.24 -18.44 17.46
CA ALA A 176 25.27 -17.70 18.71
C ALA A 176 24.42 -16.42 18.60
N ARG A 177 23.77 -16.04 19.71
CA ARG A 177 23.03 -14.78 19.79
C ARG A 177 23.96 -13.60 19.49
N PRO A 178 23.59 -12.69 18.56
CA PRO A 178 24.42 -11.53 18.27
C PRO A 178 24.58 -10.60 19.48
N PRO A 179 25.76 -10.01 19.70
CA PRO A 179 26.03 -9.24 20.91
C PRO A 179 25.24 -7.92 20.96
N TRP A 180 25.03 -7.25 19.82
CA TRP A 180 24.20 -6.03 19.72
C TRP A 180 22.73 -6.24 20.09
N ASP A 181 22.21 -7.47 20.00
CA ASP A 181 20.86 -7.79 20.45
C ASP A 181 20.76 -7.87 21.99
N LYS A 182 21.87 -8.14 22.68
CA LYS A 182 21.93 -8.19 24.14
C LYS A 182 22.37 -6.86 24.75
N LEU A 183 23.39 -6.23 24.16
CA LEU A 183 24.08 -5.06 24.72
C LEU A 183 23.50 -3.73 24.19
N GLY A 184 22.69 -3.78 23.13
CA GLY A 184 22.26 -2.61 22.38
C GLY A 184 23.10 -2.44 21.12
N ALA A 185 22.49 -1.85 20.08
CA ALA A 185 23.14 -1.73 18.78
C ALA A 185 24.10 -0.55 18.68
N ASP A 186 23.99 0.46 19.56
CA ASP A 186 24.66 1.75 19.34
C ASP A 186 26.19 1.66 19.31
N ASP A 187 26.80 0.77 20.10
CA ASP A 187 28.24 0.51 20.13
C ASP A 187 28.75 -0.25 18.89
N TYR A 188 27.85 -0.87 18.13
CA TYR A 188 28.11 -1.66 16.93
C TYR A 188 27.78 -0.89 15.64
N LEU A 189 27.60 0.44 15.77
CA LEU A 189 27.24 1.31 14.67
C LEU A 189 28.36 2.32 14.40
N PRO A 190 28.60 2.68 13.12
CA PRO A 190 29.52 3.76 12.78
C PRO A 190 29.19 5.03 13.58
N ALA A 191 30.24 5.78 13.93
CA ALA A 191 30.10 7.07 14.60
C ALA A 191 29.07 7.92 13.86
N ASP A 192 28.18 8.55 14.63
CA ASP A 192 27.13 9.38 14.08
C ASP A 192 27.76 10.60 13.40
N SER A 193 28.00 10.47 12.10
CA SER A 193 28.44 11.57 11.27
C SER A 193 27.17 12.36 11.00
N SER A 194 26.89 13.30 11.91
CA SER A 194 25.77 14.26 11.88
C SER A 194 25.84 15.24 10.70
N ALA A 195 26.29 14.77 9.53
CA ALA A 195 26.50 15.55 8.33
C ALA A 195 26.01 14.90 7.03
N GLY A 196 25.32 13.75 7.01
CA GLY A 196 24.93 13.20 5.71
C GLY A 196 23.98 12.01 5.62
N GLY A 197 23.16 11.72 6.63
CA GLY A 197 22.37 10.49 6.60
C GLY A 197 21.02 10.57 7.30
N GLY A 198 20.30 11.69 7.17
CA GLY A 198 18.89 11.70 7.53
C GLY A 198 18.15 10.63 6.73
N GLU A 199 17.19 9.93 7.35
CA GLU A 199 16.44 8.86 6.70
C GLU A 199 15.76 9.29 5.40
N ASN A 200 15.65 10.59 5.13
CA ASN A 200 15.21 11.28 3.92
C ASN A 200 16.37 11.68 2.98
N ALA A 201 16.82 10.72 2.16
CA ALA A 201 17.76 10.96 1.05
C ALA A 201 17.12 11.66 -0.17
N SER A 202 15.80 11.83 -0.18
CA SER A 202 15.16 12.77 -1.10
C SER A 202 15.22 14.16 -0.47
N GLU A 203 15.69 15.17 -1.20
CA GLU A 203 15.60 16.56 -0.76
C GLU A 203 14.18 16.80 -0.23
N PRO A 204 14.03 17.30 1.02
CA PRO A 204 12.75 17.77 1.49
C PRO A 204 12.19 18.72 0.45
N ILE A 205 10.92 18.54 0.08
CA ILE A 205 10.25 19.53 -0.77
C ILE A 205 10.44 20.88 -0.07
N ALA A 206 10.96 21.85 -0.81
CA ALA A 206 11.33 23.16 -0.29
C ALA A 206 10.20 23.73 0.60
N GLU A 207 10.55 24.35 1.72
CA GLU A 207 9.58 24.83 2.73
C GLU A 207 8.56 25.79 2.11
N GLU A 208 9.01 26.58 1.13
CA GLU A 208 8.22 27.49 0.31
C GLU A 208 7.13 26.78 -0.49
N THR A 209 7.29 25.48 -0.75
CA THR A 209 6.31 24.64 -1.46
C THR A 209 5.48 23.80 -0.48
N MET A 210 6.11 23.22 0.56
CA MET A 210 5.40 22.38 1.54
C MET A 210 4.47 23.16 2.44
N GLY A 211 4.86 24.35 2.89
CA GLY A 211 4.03 25.19 3.75
C GLY A 211 2.67 25.49 3.11
N PRO A 212 2.62 26.08 1.90
CA PRO A 212 1.35 26.31 1.21
C PRO A 212 0.56 25.04 0.91
N LEU A 213 1.24 23.96 0.51
CA LEU A 213 0.58 22.68 0.22
C LEU A 213 -0.12 22.11 1.46
N LEU A 214 0.55 22.12 2.61
CA LEU A 214 0.00 21.63 3.87
C LEU A 214 -1.16 22.51 4.35
N VAL A 215 -1.03 23.83 4.24
CA VAL A 215 -2.11 24.77 4.58
C VAL A 215 -3.37 24.48 3.76
N TRP A 216 -3.22 24.22 2.46
CA TRP A 216 -4.35 23.87 1.61
C TRP A 216 -4.88 22.45 1.85
N ALA A 217 -4.00 21.50 2.18
CA ALA A 217 -4.41 20.14 2.53
C ALA A 217 -5.25 20.13 3.83
N LEU A 218 -4.78 20.84 4.88
CA LEU A 218 -5.54 21.00 6.12
C LEU A 218 -6.88 21.69 5.86
N ARG A 219 -6.91 22.78 5.08
CA ARG A 219 -8.15 23.47 4.71
C ARG A 219 -9.14 22.56 3.97
N MET A 220 -8.65 21.72 3.06
CA MET A 220 -9.50 20.73 2.36
C MET A 220 -10.13 19.74 3.34
N VAL A 221 -9.39 19.31 4.36
CA VAL A 221 -9.84 18.35 5.37
C VAL A 221 -10.76 18.99 6.40
N ASP A 222 -10.38 20.13 6.97
CA ASP A 222 -11.06 20.75 8.10
C ASP A 222 -12.27 21.58 7.66
N ASP A 223 -12.14 22.36 6.58
CA ASP A 223 -13.17 23.33 6.18
C ASP A 223 -14.09 22.81 5.07
N LEU A 224 -13.59 21.95 4.17
CA LEU A 224 -14.28 21.60 2.91
C LEU A 224 -14.77 20.15 2.83
N ALA A 225 -14.29 19.26 3.71
CA ALA A 225 -14.54 17.82 3.60
C ALA A 225 -16.03 17.46 3.64
N ASN A 226 -16.80 18.11 4.53
CA ASN A 226 -18.23 17.83 4.69
C ASN A 226 -19.00 18.10 3.39
N ASP A 227 -18.74 19.23 2.73
CA ASP A 227 -19.37 19.59 1.47
C ASP A 227 -18.99 18.59 0.36
N ILE A 228 -17.69 18.25 0.26
CA ILE A 228 -17.19 17.30 -0.75
C ILE A 228 -17.80 15.91 -0.56
N LEU A 229 -17.87 15.41 0.68
CA LEU A 229 -18.47 14.12 1.01
C LEU A 229 -19.97 14.11 0.71
N ALA A 230 -20.70 15.16 1.10
CA ALA A 230 -22.12 15.30 0.81
C ALA A 230 -22.39 15.37 -0.70
N GLY A 231 -21.62 16.17 -1.44
CA GLY A 231 -21.71 16.27 -2.89
C GLY A 231 -21.43 14.94 -3.59
N PHE A 232 -20.39 14.22 -3.16
CA PHE A 232 -20.06 12.91 -3.71
C PHE A 232 -21.13 11.85 -3.42
N ALA A 233 -21.67 11.84 -2.20
CA ALA A 233 -22.80 10.97 -1.84
C ALA A 233 -24.02 11.25 -2.73
N GLU A 234 -24.33 12.52 -2.96
CA GLU A 234 -25.45 12.92 -3.82
C GLU A 234 -25.23 12.56 -5.29
N THR A 235 -24.02 12.74 -5.81
CA THR A 235 -23.65 12.27 -7.16
C THR A 235 -23.86 10.75 -7.30
N ARG A 236 -23.45 9.95 -6.30
CA ARG A 236 -23.69 8.51 -6.31
C ARG A 236 -25.18 8.17 -6.23
N ARG A 237 -25.94 8.88 -5.39
CA ARG A 237 -27.39 8.70 -5.27
C ARG A 237 -28.09 8.97 -6.60
N LEU A 238 -27.83 10.13 -7.23
CA LEU A 238 -28.41 10.50 -8.51
C LEU A 238 -28.02 9.52 -9.62
N ALA A 239 -26.75 9.13 -9.68
CA ALA A 239 -26.28 8.17 -10.66
C ALA A 239 -26.99 6.82 -10.51
N GLU A 240 -27.13 6.30 -9.28
CA GLU A 240 -27.74 5.01 -8.99
C GLU A 240 -29.25 5.00 -9.22
N VAL A 241 -29.93 6.06 -8.78
CA VAL A 241 -31.35 6.30 -9.04
C VAL A 241 -31.60 6.33 -10.56
N GLY A 242 -30.80 7.09 -11.31
CA GLY A 242 -30.85 7.11 -12.78
C GLY A 242 -30.51 5.77 -13.44
N ARG A 243 -29.98 4.76 -12.72
CA ARG A 243 -29.80 3.39 -13.25
C ARG A 243 -31.02 2.50 -13.11
N THR A 244 -31.77 2.67 -12.03
CA THR A 244 -32.70 1.66 -11.51
C THR A 244 -34.17 2.06 -11.61
N ILE A 245 -34.48 3.34 -11.86
CA ILE A 245 -35.87 3.80 -11.94
C ILE A 245 -36.63 3.20 -13.13
N PRO A 246 -37.83 2.62 -12.91
CA PRO A 246 -38.73 2.22 -13.99
C PRO A 246 -39.39 3.42 -14.69
N SER A 247 -39.81 3.24 -15.93
CA SER A 247 -40.56 4.29 -16.65
C SER A 247 -41.89 4.60 -15.98
N THR A 248 -42.10 5.85 -15.57
CA THR A 248 -43.36 6.30 -14.97
C THR A 248 -43.89 7.57 -15.64
N PRO A 249 -45.21 7.80 -15.70
CA PRO A 249 -45.76 9.05 -16.20
C PRO A 249 -45.30 10.29 -15.42
N ALA A 250 -45.13 10.15 -14.10
CA ALA A 250 -44.60 11.22 -13.24
C ALA A 250 -43.16 11.58 -13.60
N GLY A 251 -42.30 10.57 -13.82
CA GLY A 251 -40.93 10.79 -14.29
C GLY A 251 -40.86 11.44 -15.67
N GLN A 252 -41.77 11.09 -16.59
CA GLN A 252 -41.87 11.76 -17.90
C GLN A 252 -42.27 13.23 -17.74
N ALA A 253 -43.31 13.51 -16.96
CA ALA A 253 -43.80 14.87 -16.75
C ALA A 253 -42.72 15.76 -16.09
N ALA A 254 -41.96 15.22 -15.14
CA ALA A 254 -40.84 15.92 -14.51
C ALA A 254 -39.66 16.15 -15.49
N LEU A 255 -39.40 15.21 -16.40
CA LEU A 255 -38.41 15.35 -17.46
C LEU A 255 -38.77 16.47 -18.43
N ASP A 256 -40.01 16.47 -18.91
CA ASP A 256 -40.52 17.47 -19.84
C ASP A 256 -40.52 18.86 -19.16
N ALA A 257 -41.02 18.96 -17.93
CA ALA A 257 -41.01 20.20 -17.16
C ALA A 257 -39.61 20.79 -16.93
N TYR A 258 -38.59 19.93 -16.82
CA TYR A 258 -37.20 20.37 -16.64
C TYR A 258 -36.53 20.75 -17.97
N LEU A 259 -36.70 19.94 -19.03
CA LEU A 259 -35.97 20.14 -20.29
C LEU A 259 -36.70 21.06 -21.28
N ASP A 260 -38.03 21.07 -21.32
CA ASP A 260 -38.79 21.88 -22.29
C ASP A 260 -38.42 23.37 -22.24
N PRO A 261 -38.31 24.01 -21.06
CA PRO A 261 -37.89 25.41 -20.99
C PRO A 261 -36.47 25.62 -21.53
N LEU A 262 -35.55 24.69 -21.27
CA LEU A 262 -34.15 24.77 -21.73
C LEU A 262 -34.04 24.58 -23.25
N VAL A 263 -34.88 23.70 -23.81
CA VAL A 263 -34.97 23.50 -25.26
C VAL A 263 -35.57 24.72 -25.93
N ALA A 264 -36.72 25.21 -25.44
CA ALA A 264 -37.44 26.35 -26.01
C ALA A 264 -36.62 27.65 -25.98
N ALA A 265 -35.95 27.93 -24.85
CA ALA A 265 -35.12 29.12 -24.69
C ALA A 265 -33.72 29.00 -25.33
N ARG A 266 -33.37 27.85 -25.91
CA ARG A 266 -32.01 27.52 -26.35
C ARG A 266 -30.94 27.74 -25.26
N ALA A 267 -31.30 27.55 -23.99
CA ALA A 267 -30.42 27.74 -22.84
C ALA A 267 -29.34 26.63 -22.75
N PRO A 268 -28.23 26.85 -22.02
CA PRO A 268 -27.23 25.80 -21.80
C PRO A 268 -27.84 24.50 -21.25
N LEU A 269 -27.43 23.35 -21.80
CA LEU A 269 -27.98 22.04 -21.45
C LEU A 269 -27.08 21.31 -20.47
N PRO A 270 -27.63 20.52 -19.51
CA PRO A 270 -26.81 19.74 -18.59
C PRO A 270 -25.82 18.84 -19.33
N ALA A 271 -24.53 19.15 -19.19
CA ALA A 271 -23.48 18.56 -19.97
C ALA A 271 -22.33 18.08 -19.09
N VAL A 272 -21.71 16.97 -19.49
CA VAL A 272 -20.53 16.39 -18.85
C VAL A 272 -19.42 16.24 -19.88
N ARG A 273 -18.17 16.46 -19.46
CA ARG A 273 -17.01 16.28 -20.33
C ARG A 273 -16.80 14.80 -20.65
N LEU A 274 -16.62 14.47 -21.92
CA LEU A 274 -16.40 13.10 -22.35
C LEU A 274 -14.97 12.66 -22.02
N LYS A 275 -14.82 11.48 -21.43
CA LYS A 275 -13.51 10.95 -21.05
C LYS A 275 -12.69 10.62 -22.30
N GLY A 276 -11.50 11.23 -22.44
CA GLY A 276 -10.58 10.97 -23.54
C GLY A 276 -10.89 11.71 -24.85
N HIS A 277 -11.84 12.64 -24.84
CA HIS A 277 -12.18 13.47 -26.00
C HIS A 277 -12.32 14.94 -25.60
N ASP A 278 -11.91 15.85 -26.48
CA ASP A 278 -12.25 17.27 -26.36
C ASP A 278 -13.70 17.50 -26.82
N GLY A 279 -14.64 17.23 -25.91
CA GLY A 279 -16.06 17.43 -26.17
C GLY A 279 -16.95 17.21 -24.96
N TYR A 280 -18.17 17.76 -25.05
CA TYR A 280 -19.22 17.60 -24.05
C TYR A 280 -20.30 16.63 -24.55
N GLY A 281 -20.81 15.80 -23.64
CA GLY A 281 -21.96 14.95 -23.87
C GLY A 281 -23.11 15.35 -22.93
N PHE A 282 -24.33 15.02 -23.30
CA PHE A 282 -25.51 15.27 -22.46
C PHE A 282 -25.48 14.44 -21.17
N ALA A 283 -25.75 15.07 -20.03
CA ALA A 283 -25.64 14.50 -18.69
C ALA A 283 -26.82 13.57 -18.33
N ARG A 284 -27.00 12.47 -19.08
CA ARG A 284 -28.17 11.57 -18.96
C ARG A 284 -28.44 11.07 -17.55
N TYR A 285 -27.41 10.68 -16.80
CA TYR A 285 -27.56 10.16 -15.44
C TYR A 285 -27.93 11.24 -14.42
N TYR A 286 -27.37 12.43 -14.57
CA TYR A 286 -27.73 13.58 -13.74
C TYR A 286 -29.20 13.95 -13.96
N VAL A 287 -29.61 14.10 -15.22
CA VAL A 287 -31.00 14.47 -15.56
C VAL A 287 -31.97 13.39 -15.10
N GLY A 288 -31.71 12.11 -15.36
CA GLY A 288 -32.58 11.03 -14.90
C GLY A 288 -32.68 10.93 -13.38
N GLY A 289 -31.56 11.12 -12.66
CA GLY A 289 -31.55 11.15 -11.20
C GLY A 289 -32.31 12.35 -10.61
N LEU A 290 -32.23 13.51 -11.26
CA LEU A 290 -32.87 14.75 -10.83
C LEU A 290 -34.38 14.73 -11.04
N THR A 291 -34.83 14.24 -12.21
CA THR A 291 -36.25 14.26 -12.60
C THR A 291 -36.99 12.99 -12.19
N GLY A 292 -36.28 11.93 -11.83
CA GLY A 292 -36.88 10.62 -11.60
C GLY A 292 -37.32 9.92 -12.89
N ALA A 293 -36.84 10.35 -14.05
CA ALA A 293 -37.13 9.71 -15.32
C ALA A 293 -36.25 8.48 -15.56
N SER A 294 -36.82 7.45 -16.20
CA SER A 294 -36.05 6.27 -16.55
C SER A 294 -35.05 6.54 -17.66
N ARG A 295 -34.03 5.68 -17.79
CA ARG A 295 -33.04 5.77 -18.88
C ARG A 295 -33.68 5.79 -20.26
N HIS A 296 -34.74 5.02 -20.43
CA HIS A 296 -35.45 4.92 -21.71
C HIS A 296 -36.16 6.25 -22.04
N GLN A 297 -36.84 6.86 -21.06
CA GLN A 297 -37.51 8.14 -21.21
C GLN A 297 -36.52 9.26 -21.55
N VAL A 298 -35.39 9.32 -20.83
CA VAL A 298 -34.31 10.28 -21.12
C VAL A 298 -33.72 10.04 -22.51
N ALA A 299 -33.48 8.79 -22.90
CA ALA A 299 -32.94 8.48 -24.23
C ALA A 299 -33.87 8.92 -25.37
N LEU A 300 -35.18 8.62 -25.26
CA LEU A 300 -36.18 9.03 -26.25
C LEU A 300 -36.29 10.55 -26.36
N TYR A 301 -36.29 11.27 -25.24
CA TYR A 301 -36.32 12.73 -25.25
C TYR A 301 -35.06 13.30 -25.92
N VAL A 302 -33.88 12.80 -25.54
CA VAL A 302 -32.59 13.22 -26.09
C VAL A 302 -32.53 13.02 -27.61
N GLU A 303 -33.04 11.89 -28.11
CA GLU A 303 -33.08 11.58 -29.54
C GLU A 303 -34.07 12.50 -30.28
N ARG A 304 -35.32 12.61 -29.77
CA ARG A 304 -36.37 13.44 -30.36
C ARG A 304 -35.95 14.89 -30.54
N HIS A 305 -35.24 15.45 -29.55
CA HIS A 305 -34.85 16.86 -29.52
C HIS A 305 -33.39 17.10 -29.93
N GLY A 306 -32.65 16.05 -30.35
CA GLY A 306 -31.26 16.18 -30.78
C GLY A 306 -30.33 16.76 -29.70
N LEU A 307 -30.50 16.36 -28.43
CA LEU A 307 -29.82 17.03 -27.31
C LEU A 307 -28.34 16.70 -27.19
N VAL A 308 -27.86 15.62 -27.81
CA VAL A 308 -26.42 15.27 -27.77
C VAL A 308 -25.57 16.32 -28.49
N PRO A 309 -25.78 16.63 -29.78
CA PRO A 309 -25.04 17.70 -30.45
C PRO A 309 -25.32 19.06 -29.82
N ALA A 310 -26.57 19.32 -29.40
CA ALA A 310 -26.91 20.59 -28.74
C ALA A 310 -26.13 20.78 -27.42
N ALA A 311 -25.97 19.75 -26.59
CA ALA A 311 -25.18 19.84 -25.35
C ALA A 311 -23.67 20.01 -25.60
N ALA A 312 -23.18 19.57 -26.75
CA ALA A 312 -21.81 19.83 -27.18
C ALA A 312 -21.59 21.31 -27.57
N GLU A 313 -22.59 21.92 -28.23
CA GLU A 313 -22.54 23.33 -28.67
C GLU A 313 -22.81 24.33 -27.54
N ARG A 314 -23.74 24.00 -26.63
CA ARG A 314 -24.15 24.86 -25.50
C ARG A 314 -24.08 24.09 -24.17
N PRO A 315 -22.88 23.73 -23.71
CA PRO A 315 -22.71 23.00 -22.46
C PRO A 315 -23.12 23.86 -21.26
N GLY A 316 -23.94 23.28 -20.38
CA GLY A 316 -24.43 23.88 -19.15
C GLY A 316 -24.04 23.07 -17.91
N PRO A 317 -24.07 23.70 -16.72
CA PRO A 317 -23.67 23.06 -15.47
C PRO A 317 -24.68 22.02 -15.00
N CYS A 318 -24.23 21.13 -14.13
CA CYS A 318 -25.02 20.11 -13.45
C CYS A 318 -24.93 20.32 -11.92
N PRO A 319 -25.48 21.41 -11.36
CA PRO A 319 -25.35 21.71 -9.93
C PRO A 319 -26.07 20.66 -9.09
N LEU A 320 -25.45 20.26 -7.99
CA LEU A 320 -26.01 19.35 -7.00
C LEU A 320 -26.81 20.13 -5.96
N PRO A 321 -27.95 19.59 -5.49
CA PRO A 321 -28.78 20.21 -4.47
C PRO A 321 -28.23 19.96 -3.06
N THR A 322 -26.93 20.17 -2.85
CA THR A 322 -26.26 19.99 -1.56
C THR A 322 -25.87 21.35 -0.98
N PRO A 323 -26.12 21.62 0.31
CA PRO A 323 -25.73 22.89 0.92
C PRO A 323 -24.20 23.02 0.94
N ILE A 324 -23.71 24.25 0.69
CA ILE A 324 -22.30 24.60 0.85
C ILE A 324 -22.10 25.24 2.22
N THR A 325 -21.36 24.57 3.08
CA THR A 325 -21.08 25.00 4.46
C THR A 325 -19.66 25.51 4.64
N GLY A 326 -18.72 25.01 3.83
CA GLY A 326 -17.31 25.37 3.88
C GLY A 326 -17.05 26.82 3.48
N ARG A 327 -16.04 27.44 4.09
CA ARG A 327 -15.69 28.85 3.85
C ARG A 327 -14.21 29.03 3.62
N ILE A 328 -13.87 29.93 2.71
CA ILE A 328 -12.51 30.41 2.48
C ILE A 328 -12.51 31.92 2.69
N ALA A 329 -11.70 32.40 3.63
CA ALA A 329 -11.64 33.82 4.00
C ALA A 329 -13.04 34.43 4.30
N GLY A 330 -13.87 33.67 5.02
CA GLY A 330 -15.23 34.08 5.42
C GLY A 330 -16.31 33.93 4.34
N ARG A 331 -15.94 33.66 3.08
CA ARG A 331 -16.89 33.47 1.97
C ARG A 331 -17.13 32.00 1.68
N PRO A 332 -18.34 31.59 1.25
CA PRO A 332 -18.56 30.23 0.75
C PRO A 332 -17.53 29.90 -0.33
N TRP A 333 -16.93 28.72 -0.24
CA TRP A 333 -15.87 28.33 -1.19
C TRP A 333 -16.41 28.08 -2.60
N ARG A 334 -17.71 27.77 -2.71
CA ARG A 334 -18.46 27.59 -3.94
C ARG A 334 -19.90 28.04 -3.78
N GLU A 335 -20.56 28.30 -4.90
CA GLU A 335 -22.02 28.52 -4.94
C GLU A 335 -22.78 27.19 -4.93
N ALA A 336 -22.32 26.21 -5.72
CA ALA A 336 -22.80 24.84 -5.73
C ALA A 336 -21.67 23.90 -6.19
N LEU A 337 -21.78 22.61 -5.84
CA LEU A 337 -20.94 21.56 -6.39
C LEU A 337 -21.54 21.02 -7.69
N ASP A 338 -20.71 20.74 -8.68
CA ASP A 338 -21.15 20.15 -9.95
C ASP A 338 -21.07 18.62 -9.93
N PHE A 339 -22.08 17.94 -10.48
CA PHE A 339 -22.14 16.49 -10.61
C PHE A 339 -20.88 15.89 -11.25
N ALA A 340 -20.27 16.58 -12.23
CA ALA A 340 -19.09 16.08 -12.93
C ALA A 340 -17.78 16.27 -12.14
N GLU A 341 -17.72 17.24 -11.22
CA GLU A 341 -16.48 17.57 -10.51
C GLU A 341 -16.29 16.79 -9.19
N THR A 342 -17.38 16.31 -8.57
CA THR A 342 -17.29 15.62 -7.27
C THR A 342 -16.37 14.40 -7.24
N PRO A 343 -16.25 13.56 -8.30
CA PRO A 343 -15.29 12.44 -8.29
C PRO A 343 -13.84 12.92 -8.38
N GLY A 344 -13.59 14.13 -8.87
CA GLY A 344 -12.29 14.78 -8.82
C GLY A 344 -12.00 15.33 -7.42
N LEU A 345 -12.97 16.04 -6.83
CA LEU A 345 -12.86 16.61 -5.49
C LEU A 345 -12.63 15.54 -4.42
N ILE A 346 -13.29 14.38 -4.51
CA ILE A 346 -13.07 13.30 -3.54
C ILE A 346 -11.65 12.74 -3.62
N ARG A 347 -11.06 12.68 -4.83
CA ARG A 347 -9.66 12.27 -5.01
C ARG A 347 -8.73 13.30 -4.39
N LEU A 348 -8.98 14.60 -4.59
CA LEU A 348 -8.21 15.66 -3.97
C LEU A 348 -8.33 15.64 -2.43
N LEU A 349 -9.50 15.32 -1.89
CA LEU A 349 -9.70 15.17 -0.43
C LEU A 349 -8.90 13.99 0.12
N VAL A 350 -8.93 12.82 -0.54
CA VAL A 350 -8.10 11.66 -0.16
C VAL A 350 -6.61 12.01 -0.21
N THR A 351 -6.18 12.72 -1.27
CA THR A 351 -4.80 13.20 -1.39
C THR A 351 -4.45 14.18 -0.28
N ALA A 352 -5.35 15.09 0.10
CA ALA A 352 -5.14 16.03 1.21
C ALA A 352 -4.98 15.30 2.55
N CYS A 353 -5.86 14.33 2.85
CA CYS A 353 -5.72 13.47 4.03
C CYS A 353 -4.38 12.74 4.04
N PHE A 354 -3.98 12.19 2.90
CA PHE A 354 -2.68 11.52 2.77
C PHE A 354 -1.51 12.46 3.05
N ILE A 355 -1.51 13.67 2.48
CA ILE A 355 -0.47 14.68 2.71
C ILE A 355 -0.40 15.05 4.19
N VAL A 356 -1.54 15.30 4.84
CA VAL A 356 -1.60 15.65 6.27
C VAL A 356 -1.05 14.50 7.13
N ILE A 357 -1.48 13.27 6.88
CA ILE A 357 -1.00 12.09 7.63
C ILE A 357 0.50 11.88 7.41
N ALA A 358 0.96 11.84 6.16
CA ALA A 358 2.37 11.62 5.84
C ALA A 358 3.27 12.71 6.43
N TYR A 359 2.82 13.97 6.41
CA TYR A 359 3.55 15.09 6.97
C TYR A 359 3.62 15.04 8.50
N LEU A 360 2.49 14.82 9.18
CA LEU A 360 2.44 14.84 10.65
C LEU A 360 3.07 13.59 11.29
N THR A 361 3.06 12.46 10.60
CA THR A 361 3.63 11.20 11.13
C THR A 361 5.10 11.01 10.75
N GLY A 362 5.62 11.78 9.80
CA GLY A 362 6.93 11.54 9.21
C GLY A 362 7.03 10.21 8.42
N MET A 363 5.90 9.54 8.18
CA MET A 363 5.83 8.21 7.56
C MET A 363 5.74 8.29 6.03
N ARG A 364 6.35 7.33 5.34
CA ARG A 364 6.45 7.33 3.87
C ARG A 364 5.29 6.60 3.19
N PRO A 365 4.95 6.93 1.92
CA PRO A 365 3.91 6.23 1.15
C PRO A 365 4.07 4.70 1.09
N GLY A 366 5.31 4.19 1.17
CA GLY A 366 5.61 2.75 1.14
C GLY A 366 5.29 1.99 2.43
N GLU A 367 5.02 2.69 3.53
CA GLU A 367 4.72 2.09 4.84
C GLU A 367 3.22 1.88 5.05
N ASN A 368 2.39 2.59 4.27
CA ASN A 368 0.93 2.58 4.38
C ASN A 368 0.25 1.67 3.34
N GLY A 369 0.96 0.74 2.70
CA GLY A 369 0.37 -0.15 1.68
C GLY A 369 -0.89 -0.88 2.16
N ALA A 370 -0.97 -1.20 3.46
CA ALA A 370 -2.13 -1.83 4.08
C ALA A 370 -3.28 -0.84 4.39
N GLU A 371 -2.97 0.39 4.82
CA GLU A 371 -3.98 1.42 5.10
C GLU A 371 -4.51 2.07 3.82
N LEU A 372 -3.68 2.20 2.78
CA LEU A 372 -4.07 2.59 1.43
C LEU A 372 -5.02 1.57 0.81
N HIS A 373 -4.82 0.27 1.06
CA HIS A 373 -5.75 -0.77 0.64
C HIS A 373 -7.10 -0.62 1.37
N LEU A 374 -7.10 -0.31 2.67
CA LEU A 374 -8.32 -0.09 3.45
C LEU A 374 -9.05 1.21 3.06
N MET A 375 -8.35 2.29 2.75
CA MET A 375 -8.95 3.55 2.28
C MET A 375 -9.42 3.46 0.82
N GLN A 376 -8.69 2.75 -0.06
CA GLN A 376 -9.11 2.50 -1.44
C GLN A 376 -10.26 1.50 -1.55
N HIS A 377 -10.37 0.51 -0.64
CA HIS A 377 -11.55 -0.34 -0.54
C HIS A 377 -12.74 0.37 0.12
N SER A 378 -12.50 1.32 1.02
CA SER A 378 -13.57 2.18 1.54
C SER A 378 -14.06 3.19 0.49
N ALA A 379 -13.18 3.61 -0.43
CA ALA A 379 -13.49 4.44 -1.59
C ALA A 379 -13.84 3.64 -2.87
N GLY A 380 -13.80 2.30 -2.82
CA GLY A 380 -14.07 1.34 -3.90
C GLY A 380 -15.31 0.52 -3.57
N PHE A 381 -16.51 1.05 -3.81
CA PHE A 381 -17.35 0.61 -4.93
C PHE A 381 -17.53 -0.92 -5.02
N LYS A 382 -18.63 -1.41 -4.42
CA LYS A 382 -19.57 -2.22 -5.20
C LYS A 382 -20.31 -1.30 -6.18
#